data_AF-A0AAX3WLE9-F1
#
_entry.id   AF-A0AAX3WLE9-F1
#
_cell.length_a   1.000
_cell.length_b   1.000
_cell.length_c   1.000
_cell.angle_alpha   90.00
_cell.angle_beta   90.00
_cell.angle_gamma   90.00
#
_symmetry.space_group_name_H-M   'P 1'
#
loop_
_entity.id
_entity.type
_entity.pdbx_description
1 polymer ?
#
loop_
_entity_poly.entity_id
_entity_poly.type
_entity_poly.pdbx_seq_one_letter_code
_entity_poly.pdbx_strand_id
1 'polypeptide(L)'
;MRRLFLSAVMSLALASPLPGVAWAQPAKGAPAAFERVREVMSDRFRNLKLTGEPDRDFAELLIASYEQTLFLAKAQLEYGGDRQLRETAQKIQDEQQQKIDALKEWQVRSRQSDYRPQPNQTPSGEGPLDRRAQAGDPNQSASPAPAAPAKPAAAQPPANTPLVAGTVQKVDEASGKVTLDHERIPNIDMDAMTMAYRVADPAILKGVKAGDRVRFSADRVNGQLAITRIQKAR
;
A
#
# COMPACT_ATOMS: atom_id res chain seq x y z
N MET A 1 6.53 -81.58 -4.15
CA MET A 1 7.33 -80.50 -4.77
C MET A 1 6.62 -80.03 -6.03
N ARG A 2 6.61 -78.70 -6.28
CA ARG A 2 6.02 -77.94 -7.42
C ARG A 2 4.49 -77.72 -7.32
N ARG A 3 3.99 -76.50 -6.96
CA ARG A 3 3.88 -75.21 -7.73
C ARG A 3 2.85 -75.37 -8.88
N LEU A 4 1.84 -74.52 -9.12
CA LEU A 4 1.75 -73.05 -9.03
C LEU A 4 0.33 -72.55 -8.71
N PHE A 5 0.30 -71.34 -8.12
CA PHE A 5 -0.85 -70.53 -7.75
C PHE A 5 -1.54 -69.87 -8.96
N LEU A 6 -2.87 -69.88 -8.92
CA LEU A 6 -3.74 -68.88 -9.54
C LEU A 6 -3.72 -67.63 -8.63
N SER A 7 -3.47 -66.44 -9.17
CA SER A 7 -4.18 -65.21 -8.78
C SER A 7 -3.77 -64.04 -9.65
N ALA A 8 -4.81 -63.34 -10.07
CA ALA A 8 -4.82 -62.28 -11.06
C ALA A 8 -4.16 -60.99 -10.57
N VAL A 9 -3.72 -60.24 -11.57
CA VAL A 9 -3.20 -58.88 -11.52
C VAL A 9 -4.25 -57.93 -10.90
N MET A 10 -3.87 -57.17 -9.87
CA MET A 10 -4.49 -55.88 -9.59
C MET A 10 -3.38 -54.84 -9.53
N SER A 11 -3.25 -54.11 -10.63
CA SER A 11 -2.30 -53.01 -10.80
C SER A 11 -2.52 -51.95 -9.73
N LEU A 12 -1.54 -51.77 -8.85
CA LEU A 12 -1.48 -50.62 -7.98
C LEU A 12 -0.93 -49.45 -8.80
N ALA A 13 -1.83 -48.63 -9.35
CA ALA A 13 -1.45 -47.33 -9.89
C ALA A 13 -1.01 -46.43 -8.72
N LEU A 14 0.30 -46.37 -8.46
CA LEU A 14 0.91 -45.31 -7.67
C LEU A 14 0.77 -44.01 -8.47
N ALA A 15 -0.32 -43.28 -8.23
CA ALA A 15 -0.42 -41.88 -8.60
C ALA A 15 0.58 -41.10 -7.74
N SER A 16 1.81 -40.96 -8.24
CA SER A 16 2.76 -39.98 -7.71
C SER A 16 2.10 -38.61 -7.79
N PRO A 17 1.94 -37.86 -6.68
CA PRO A 17 1.52 -36.47 -6.78
C PRO A 17 2.58 -35.74 -7.61
N LEU A 18 2.12 -34.99 -8.62
CA LEU A 18 2.95 -34.01 -9.32
C LEU A 18 3.69 -33.18 -8.24
N PRO A 19 4.97 -32.78 -8.44
CA PRO A 19 5.64 -31.87 -7.54
C PRO A 19 4.86 -30.56 -7.51
N GLY A 20 3.95 -30.47 -6.54
CA GLY A 20 3.16 -29.30 -6.29
C GLY A 20 4.11 -28.17 -5.99
N VAL A 21 3.81 -26.99 -6.54
CA VAL A 21 4.42 -25.73 -6.10
C VAL A 21 4.43 -25.74 -4.58
N ALA A 22 5.61 -25.90 -3.99
CA ALA A 22 5.77 -25.98 -2.55
C ALA A 22 5.49 -24.57 -2.00
N TRP A 23 4.22 -24.31 -1.69
CA TRP A 23 3.84 -23.12 -0.96
C TRP A 23 4.63 -23.13 0.34
N ALA A 24 5.44 -22.10 0.58
CA ALA A 24 6.18 -21.97 1.83
C ALA A 24 5.17 -21.95 2.98
N GLN A 25 5.12 -23.02 3.76
CA GLN A 25 4.22 -23.10 4.90
C GLN A 25 4.75 -22.17 6.00
N PRO A 26 3.90 -21.31 6.59
CA PRO A 26 4.33 -20.45 7.69
C PRO A 26 4.82 -21.30 8.87
N ALA A 27 5.80 -20.81 9.62
CA ALA A 27 6.31 -21.50 10.79
C ALA A 27 5.21 -21.73 11.85
N LYS A 28 5.35 -22.77 12.67
CA LYS A 28 4.43 -23.01 13.80
C LYS A 28 4.38 -21.77 14.71
N GLY A 29 3.16 -21.33 15.06
CA GLY A 29 2.94 -20.17 15.93
C GLY A 29 2.82 -18.82 15.21
N ALA A 30 2.97 -18.78 13.88
CA ALA A 30 2.86 -17.54 13.11
C ALA A 30 1.57 -16.74 13.37
N PRO A 31 0.35 -17.33 13.39
CA PRO A 31 -0.87 -16.56 13.62
C PRO A 31 -0.86 -15.80 14.96
N ALA A 32 -0.47 -16.46 16.05
CA ALA A 32 -0.37 -15.86 17.37
C ALA A 32 0.75 -14.80 17.44
N ALA A 33 1.82 -14.91 16.63
CA ALA A 33 2.86 -13.91 16.57
C ALA A 33 2.36 -12.61 15.92
N PHE A 34 1.67 -12.69 14.78
CA PHE A 34 1.12 -11.50 14.12
C PHE A 34 -0.03 -10.86 14.91
N GLU A 35 -0.82 -11.66 15.65
CA GLU A 35 -1.82 -11.13 16.58
C GLU A 35 -1.18 -10.32 17.71
N ARG A 36 -0.12 -10.84 18.35
CA ARG A 36 0.64 -10.10 19.36
C ARG A 36 1.25 -8.81 18.80
N VAL A 37 1.79 -8.86 17.59
CA VAL A 37 2.30 -7.66 16.90
C VAL A 37 1.18 -6.62 16.78
N ARG A 38 0.00 -7.01 16.29
CA ARG A 38 -1.16 -6.11 16.17
C ARG A 38 -1.59 -5.53 17.53
N GLU A 39 -1.58 -6.32 18.59
CA GLU A 39 -1.94 -5.87 19.93
C GLU A 39 -0.95 -4.85 20.48
N VAL A 40 0.36 -5.15 20.43
CA VAL A 40 1.43 -4.22 20.86
C VAL A 40 1.36 -2.91 20.07
N MET A 41 1.14 -3.01 18.75
CA MET A 41 0.96 -1.86 17.88
C MET A 41 -0.25 -1.00 18.28
N SER A 42 -1.39 -1.61 18.59
CA SER A 42 -2.60 -0.90 18.99
C SER A 42 -2.46 -0.25 20.36
N ASP A 43 -1.87 -0.96 21.32
CA ASP A 43 -1.70 -0.49 22.69
C ASP A 43 -0.77 0.72 22.75
N ARG A 44 0.35 0.68 21.99
CA ARG A 44 1.29 1.81 21.95
C ARG A 44 0.61 3.11 21.50
N PHE A 45 -0.18 3.09 20.44
CA PHE A 45 -0.89 4.28 19.97
C PHE A 45 -2.01 4.73 20.93
N ARG A 46 -2.71 3.77 21.54
CA ARG A 46 -3.79 4.07 22.49
C ARG A 46 -3.28 4.75 23.75
N ASN A 47 -2.07 4.38 24.21
CA ASN A 47 -1.49 4.88 25.45
C ASN A 47 -0.51 6.05 25.24
N LEU A 48 -0.26 6.45 23.99
CA LEU A 48 0.63 7.55 23.65
C LEU A 48 0.01 8.88 24.11
N LYS A 49 0.72 9.59 24.99
CA LYS A 49 0.30 10.89 25.50
C LYS A 49 1.01 12.00 24.73
N LEU A 50 0.22 12.78 23.99
CA LEU A 50 0.71 13.98 23.32
C LEU A 50 0.94 15.10 24.34
N THR A 51 1.99 15.87 24.14
CA THR A 51 2.41 16.95 25.03
C THR A 51 1.82 18.30 24.63
N GLY A 52 1.27 18.41 23.42
CA GLY A 52 0.80 19.67 22.83
C GLY A 52 1.90 20.45 22.10
N GLU A 53 3.10 19.90 21.99
CA GLU A 53 4.25 20.50 21.32
C GLU A 53 4.38 19.85 19.93
N PRO A 54 4.04 20.54 18.83
CA PRO A 54 3.87 19.91 17.52
C PRO A 54 5.07 19.09 17.04
N ASP A 55 6.28 19.62 17.16
CA ASP A 55 7.50 18.93 16.70
C ASP A 55 7.80 17.67 17.53
N ARG A 56 7.56 17.76 18.84
CA ARG A 56 7.78 16.63 19.76
C ARG A 56 6.74 15.55 19.56
N ASP A 57 5.48 15.94 19.43
CA ASP A 57 4.35 15.06 19.19
C ASP A 57 4.46 14.38 17.83
N PHE A 58 4.90 15.11 16.80
CA PHE A 58 5.21 14.55 15.49
C PHE A 58 6.31 13.49 15.58
N ALA A 59 7.43 13.79 16.25
CA ALA A 59 8.52 12.83 16.41
C ALA A 59 8.08 11.57 17.17
N GLU A 60 7.29 11.70 18.24
CA GLU A 60 6.82 10.58 19.04
C GLU A 60 5.84 9.68 18.26
N LEU A 61 4.88 10.28 17.54
CA LEU A 61 3.96 9.55 16.68
C LEU A 61 4.71 8.83 15.54
N LEU A 62 5.71 9.48 14.95
CA LEU A 62 6.46 8.92 13.84
C LEU A 62 7.38 7.77 14.29
N ILE A 63 8.04 7.89 15.45
CA ILE A 63 8.78 6.78 16.08
C ILE A 63 7.83 5.61 16.32
N ALA A 64 6.66 5.85 16.92
CA ALA A 64 5.69 4.78 17.16
C ALA A 64 5.28 4.09 15.85
N SER A 65 5.01 4.85 14.78
CA SER A 65 4.62 4.31 13.47
C SER A 65 5.71 3.47 12.81
N TYR A 66 6.97 3.93 12.87
CA TYR A 66 8.10 3.17 12.34
C TYR A 66 8.36 1.90 13.15
N GLU A 67 8.23 1.95 14.47
CA GLU A 67 8.35 0.77 15.32
C GLU A 67 7.28 -0.27 14.99
N GLN A 68 6.03 0.12 14.68
CA GLN A 68 5.02 -0.82 14.20
C GLN A 68 5.53 -1.55 12.95
N THR A 69 5.96 -0.79 11.94
CA THR A 69 6.42 -1.38 10.67
C THR A 69 7.65 -2.28 10.88
N LEU A 70 8.54 -1.90 11.80
CA LEU A 70 9.69 -2.69 12.21
C LEU A 70 9.28 -4.01 12.88
N PHE A 71 8.27 -4.01 13.76
CA PHE A 71 7.78 -5.25 14.39
C PHE A 71 7.14 -6.19 13.37
N LEU A 72 6.41 -5.66 12.38
CA LEU A 72 5.84 -6.46 11.30
C LEU A 72 6.93 -7.13 10.46
N ALA A 73 7.97 -6.37 10.09
CA ALA A 73 9.12 -6.90 9.37
C ALA A 73 9.83 -7.99 10.17
N LYS A 74 10.07 -7.79 11.46
CA LYS A 74 10.68 -8.79 12.33
C LYS A 74 9.85 -10.07 12.40
N ALA A 75 8.52 -9.97 12.54
CA ALA A 75 7.65 -11.14 12.51
C ALA A 75 7.71 -11.89 11.16
N GLN A 76 7.79 -11.17 10.03
CA GLN A 76 7.98 -11.81 8.72
C GLN A 76 9.35 -12.52 8.62
N LEU A 77 10.42 -11.92 9.16
CA LEU A 77 11.76 -12.51 9.17
C LEU A 77 11.86 -13.73 10.11
N GLU A 78 11.03 -13.81 11.14
CA GLU A 78 11.03 -14.91 12.10
C GLU A 78 10.10 -16.05 11.68
N TYR A 79 8.89 -15.75 11.21
CA TYR A 79 7.84 -16.74 10.97
C TYR A 79 7.49 -16.94 9.48
N GLY A 80 7.86 -16.00 8.62
CA GLY A 80 7.58 -16.05 7.19
C GLY A 80 8.59 -16.89 6.41
N GLY A 81 8.10 -17.67 5.45
CA GLY A 81 8.93 -18.55 4.61
C GLY A 81 9.22 -18.03 3.20
N ASP A 82 8.46 -17.05 2.71
CA ASP A 82 8.64 -16.53 1.35
C ASP A 82 9.90 -15.66 1.25
N ARG A 83 10.79 -15.98 0.29
CA ARG A 83 12.08 -15.31 0.12
C ARG A 83 11.90 -13.81 -0.18
N GLN A 84 11.03 -13.46 -1.12
CA GLN A 84 10.84 -12.07 -1.55
C GLN A 84 10.28 -11.22 -0.40
N LEU A 85 9.35 -11.76 0.37
CA LEU A 85 8.79 -11.06 1.53
C LEU A 85 9.82 -10.91 2.66
N ARG A 86 10.72 -11.88 2.86
CA ARG A 86 11.82 -11.77 3.82
C ARG A 86 12.84 -10.72 3.39
N GLU A 87 13.21 -10.65 2.12
CA GLU A 87 14.09 -9.60 1.58
C GLU A 87 13.46 -8.20 1.76
N THR A 88 12.15 -8.09 1.49
CA THR A 88 11.38 -6.86 1.75
C THR A 88 11.40 -6.50 3.22
N ALA A 89 11.16 -7.47 4.11
CA ALA A 89 11.18 -7.26 5.55
C ALA A 89 12.56 -6.83 6.07
N GLN A 90 13.64 -7.39 5.52
CA GLN A 90 15.00 -6.97 5.87
C GLN A 90 15.24 -5.51 5.49
N LYS A 91 14.86 -5.10 4.27
CA LYS A 91 14.98 -3.71 3.83
C LYS A 91 14.17 -2.76 4.72
N ILE A 92 12.94 -3.15 5.07
CA ILE A 92 12.09 -2.38 6.00
C ILE A 92 12.80 -2.26 7.36
N GLN A 93 13.34 -3.34 7.90
CA GLN A 93 14.04 -3.30 9.19
C GLN A 93 15.17 -2.26 9.17
N ASP A 94 16.02 -2.29 8.13
CA ASP A 94 17.19 -1.43 8.04
C ASP A 94 16.78 0.04 7.87
N GLU A 95 15.84 0.34 6.97
CA GLU A 95 15.37 1.70 6.72
C GLU A 95 14.60 2.30 7.90
N GLN A 96 13.72 1.53 8.53
CA GLN A 96 12.90 2.05 9.64
C GLN A 96 13.75 2.25 10.90
N GLN A 97 14.74 1.37 11.15
CA GLN A 97 15.65 1.54 12.28
C GLN A 97 16.45 2.85 12.15
N GLN A 98 17.00 3.14 10.96
CA GLN A 98 17.71 4.40 10.72
C GLN A 98 16.84 5.63 10.99
N LYS A 99 15.56 5.60 10.57
CA LYS A 99 14.64 6.70 10.82
C LYS A 99 14.28 6.85 12.30
N ILE A 100 14.09 5.74 13.02
CA ILE A 100 13.87 5.74 14.47
C ILE A 100 15.08 6.35 15.18
N ASP A 101 16.30 5.94 14.80
CA ASP A 101 17.53 6.41 15.42
C ASP A 101 17.74 7.91 15.17
N ALA A 102 17.50 8.38 13.94
CA ALA A 102 17.58 9.80 13.60
C ALA A 102 16.59 10.66 14.42
N LEU A 103 15.35 10.18 14.60
CA LEU A 103 14.34 10.88 15.41
C LEU A 103 14.71 10.87 16.89
N LYS A 104 15.22 9.75 17.43
CA LYS A 104 15.70 9.65 18.81
C LYS A 104 16.91 10.55 19.07
N GLU A 105 17.84 10.60 18.13
CA GLU A 105 18.99 11.52 18.21
C GLU A 105 18.53 12.98 18.19
N TRP A 106 17.57 13.32 17.30
CA TRP A 106 16.95 14.63 17.33
C TRP A 106 16.25 14.92 18.66
N GLN A 107 15.52 13.96 19.25
CA GLN A 107 14.86 14.13 20.56
C GLN A 107 15.86 14.38 21.71
N VAL A 108 17.09 13.85 21.62
CA VAL A 108 18.16 14.14 22.58
C VAL A 108 18.70 15.54 22.34
N ARG A 109 19.05 15.86 21.10
CA ARG A 109 19.57 17.18 20.70
C ARG A 109 18.58 18.30 21.01
N SER A 110 17.29 18.10 20.77
CA SER A 110 16.25 19.12 20.98
C SER A 110 16.04 19.50 22.45
N ARG A 111 16.56 18.69 23.40
CA ARG A 111 16.53 18.97 24.85
C ARG A 111 17.77 19.70 25.35
N GLN A 112 18.80 19.85 24.52
CA GLN A 112 20.01 20.56 24.91
C GLN A 112 19.72 22.06 24.95
N SER A 113 20.33 22.77 25.91
CA SER A 113 20.06 24.19 26.15
C SER A 113 20.52 25.12 25.03
N ASP A 114 21.45 24.66 24.19
CA ASP A 114 21.99 25.35 23.03
C ASP A 114 21.22 25.06 21.73
N TYR A 115 20.22 24.17 21.77
CA TYR A 115 19.38 23.89 20.61
C TYR A 115 18.52 25.09 20.23
N ARG A 116 18.53 25.42 18.93
CA ARG A 116 17.66 26.45 18.34
C ARG A 116 16.95 25.89 17.10
N PRO A 117 15.61 25.84 17.09
CA PRO A 117 14.86 25.51 15.88
C PRO A 117 15.19 26.50 14.76
N GLN A 118 15.37 26.01 13.54
CA GLN A 118 15.58 26.83 12.35
C GLN A 118 14.34 26.72 11.46
N PRO A 119 13.34 27.59 11.63
CA PRO A 119 12.16 27.56 10.80
C PRO A 119 12.47 28.10 9.41
N ASN A 120 12.24 27.31 8.36
CA ASN A 120 12.24 27.81 6.98
C ASN A 120 11.01 28.70 6.70
N GLN A 121 9.94 28.56 7.49
CA GLN A 121 8.71 29.35 7.44
C GLN A 121 8.11 29.46 8.85
N THR A 122 7.46 30.58 9.16
CA THR A 122 6.70 30.74 10.40
C THR A 122 5.43 29.88 10.34
N PRO A 123 5.18 28.99 11.30
CA PRO A 123 3.95 28.20 11.33
C PRO A 123 2.72 29.11 11.44
N SER A 124 1.68 28.84 10.63
CA SER A 124 0.44 29.61 10.63
C SER A 124 -0.42 29.41 11.88
N GLY A 125 -0.16 28.36 12.67
CA GLY A 125 -0.97 27.97 13.82
C GLY A 125 -2.31 27.31 13.46
N GLU A 126 -2.65 27.20 12.17
CA GLU A 126 -3.89 26.58 11.69
C GLU A 126 -3.62 25.46 10.70
N GLY A 127 -4.00 24.23 11.10
CA GLY A 127 -3.87 23.04 10.27
C GLY A 127 -4.97 22.92 9.23
N PRO A 128 -4.78 22.06 8.21
CA PRO A 128 -5.83 21.76 7.23
C PRO A 128 -7.12 21.22 7.85
N LEU A 129 -7.03 20.51 8.99
CA LEU A 129 -8.19 19.96 9.70
C LEU A 129 -9.00 21.06 10.39
N ASP A 130 -8.33 22.04 11.01
CA ASP A 130 -8.97 23.18 11.67
C ASP A 130 -9.71 24.05 10.65
N ARG A 131 -9.04 24.31 9.52
CA ARG A 131 -9.60 25.11 8.42
C ARG A 131 -10.88 24.50 7.85
N ARG A 132 -10.96 23.17 7.81
CA ARG A 132 -12.16 22.43 7.39
C ARG A 132 -13.29 22.52 8.42
N ALA A 133 -12.95 22.43 9.70
CA ALA A 133 -13.93 22.61 10.78
C ALA A 133 -14.49 24.04 10.81
N GLN A 134 -13.64 25.05 10.57
CA GLN A 134 -14.03 26.46 10.52
C GLN A 134 -14.82 26.83 9.25
N ALA A 135 -14.51 26.20 8.11
CA ALA A 135 -15.17 26.48 6.82
C ALA A 135 -16.63 26.02 6.76
N GLY A 136 -17.17 25.37 7.82
CA GLY A 136 -18.57 24.96 7.89
C GLY A 136 -18.98 24.11 6.70
N ASP A 137 -18.46 22.88 6.61
CA ASP A 137 -18.78 21.94 5.51
C ASP A 137 -20.31 21.67 5.46
N PRO A 138 -21.06 22.09 4.40
CA PRO A 138 -22.50 21.81 4.26
C PRO A 138 -22.79 20.34 3.95
N ASN A 139 -21.77 19.47 3.98
CA ASN A 139 -21.86 18.06 3.64
C ASN A 139 -21.71 17.13 4.86
N GLN A 140 -21.85 17.64 6.09
CA GLN A 140 -22.09 16.81 7.26
C GLN A 140 -23.57 16.43 7.34
N SER A 141 -24.00 15.54 6.46
CA SER A 141 -25.26 14.83 6.59
C SER A 141 -25.01 13.35 6.34
N ALA A 142 -25.23 12.56 7.40
CA ALA A 142 -25.32 11.12 7.47
C ALA A 142 -24.01 10.31 7.30
N SER A 143 -23.43 9.94 8.45
CA SER A 143 -22.92 8.57 8.61
C SER A 143 -24.07 7.59 8.29
N PRO A 144 -23.94 6.65 7.34
CA PRO A 144 -24.95 5.61 7.19
C PRO A 144 -24.89 4.69 8.41
N ALA A 145 -26.05 4.46 9.03
CA ALA A 145 -26.24 3.38 9.99
C ALA A 145 -25.85 2.01 9.39
N PRO A 146 -25.46 1.01 10.18
CA PRO A 146 -25.03 -0.28 9.65
C PRO A 146 -26.23 -0.98 8.98
N ALA A 147 -26.19 -1.11 7.65
CA ALA A 147 -27.12 -1.94 6.91
C ALA A 147 -26.74 -3.42 7.07
N ALA A 148 -27.76 -4.27 7.25
CA ALA A 148 -27.69 -5.72 7.30
C ALA A 148 -27.02 -6.33 6.03
N PRO A 149 -26.53 -7.59 6.06
CA PRO A 149 -25.50 -8.06 5.15
C PRO A 149 -26.06 -8.33 3.74
N ALA A 150 -25.55 -7.58 2.76
CA ALA A 150 -25.70 -7.92 1.35
C ALA A 150 -24.46 -8.69 0.85
N LYS A 151 -24.71 -9.66 -0.03
CA LYS A 151 -23.80 -10.68 -0.60
C LYS A 151 -22.45 -10.13 -1.12
N PRO A 152 -21.39 -10.97 -1.20
CA PRO A 152 -20.03 -10.50 -1.49
C PRO A 152 -19.94 -9.86 -2.87
N ALA A 153 -19.69 -8.56 -2.91
CA ALA A 153 -19.34 -7.83 -4.13
C ALA A 153 -17.86 -8.04 -4.44
N ALA A 154 -17.56 -8.26 -5.72
CA ALA A 154 -16.21 -8.32 -6.25
C ALA A 154 -15.38 -7.09 -5.82
N ALA A 155 -14.13 -7.34 -5.45
CA ALA A 155 -13.21 -6.35 -4.92
C ALA A 155 -13.06 -5.13 -5.86
N GLN A 156 -13.52 -3.96 -5.39
CA GLN A 156 -13.21 -2.68 -6.01
C GLN A 156 -11.81 -2.22 -5.55
N PRO A 157 -10.92 -1.81 -6.46
CA PRO A 157 -9.62 -1.23 -6.09
C PRO A 157 -9.79 0.14 -5.42
N PRO A 158 -8.84 0.55 -4.55
CA PRO A 158 -8.96 1.72 -3.66
C PRO A 158 -9.16 3.03 -4.43
N ALA A 159 -10.16 3.80 -4.02
CA ALA A 159 -10.67 4.97 -4.73
C ALA A 159 -9.93 6.30 -4.42
N ASN A 160 -8.63 6.30 -4.15
CA ASN A 160 -7.90 7.49 -3.66
C ASN A 160 -6.61 7.87 -4.40
N THR A 161 -6.41 7.43 -5.65
CA THR A 161 -5.29 7.97 -6.47
C THR A 161 -5.70 9.30 -7.14
N PRO A 162 -4.87 10.36 -7.07
CA PRO A 162 -5.17 11.65 -7.70
C PRO A 162 -5.44 11.52 -9.20
N LEU A 163 -6.55 12.12 -9.63
CA LEU A 163 -6.93 12.21 -11.04
C LEU A 163 -6.14 13.33 -11.70
N VAL A 164 -5.19 12.98 -12.57
CA VAL A 164 -4.36 13.91 -13.34
C VAL A 164 -5.04 14.27 -14.65
N ALA A 165 -5.00 15.55 -15.02
CA ALA A 165 -5.51 16.01 -16.31
C ALA A 165 -4.59 15.57 -17.46
N GLY A 166 -5.19 15.20 -18.57
CA GLY A 166 -4.46 14.93 -19.81
C GLY A 166 -5.35 14.94 -21.04
N THR A 167 -4.71 14.90 -22.20
CA THR A 167 -5.36 14.83 -23.50
C THR A 167 -4.95 13.55 -24.20
N VAL A 168 -5.94 12.79 -24.69
CA VAL A 168 -5.70 11.56 -25.45
C VAL A 168 -5.15 11.93 -26.81
N GLN A 169 -3.91 11.55 -27.11
CA GLN A 169 -3.31 11.75 -28.42
C GLN A 169 -3.58 10.57 -29.35
N LYS A 170 -3.55 9.34 -28.81
CA LYS A 170 -3.77 8.12 -29.59
C LYS A 170 -4.29 6.99 -28.71
N VAL A 171 -5.18 6.18 -29.26
CA VAL A 171 -5.69 4.95 -28.63
C VAL A 171 -5.26 3.77 -29.50
N ASP A 172 -4.63 2.77 -28.89
CA ASP A 172 -4.25 1.51 -29.54
C ASP A 172 -4.91 0.35 -28.78
N GLU A 173 -6.11 0.00 -29.22
CA GLU A 173 -6.90 -1.10 -28.66
C GLU A 173 -6.24 -2.47 -28.90
N ALA A 174 -5.48 -2.61 -29.99
CA ALA A 174 -4.81 -3.87 -30.33
C ALA A 174 -3.66 -4.18 -29.36
N SER A 175 -2.90 -3.15 -28.95
CA SER A 175 -1.81 -3.32 -27.97
C SER A 175 -2.21 -3.03 -26.52
N GLY A 176 -3.44 -2.58 -26.28
CA GLY A 176 -3.93 -2.23 -24.95
C GLY A 176 -3.26 -0.98 -24.37
N LYS A 177 -2.95 -0.01 -25.24
CA LYS A 177 -2.21 1.21 -24.88
C LYS A 177 -2.95 2.48 -25.25
N VAL A 178 -2.67 3.54 -24.50
CA VAL A 178 -3.14 4.90 -24.78
C VAL A 178 -1.99 5.88 -24.65
N THR A 179 -1.80 6.73 -25.67
CA THR A 179 -0.87 7.84 -25.63
C THR A 179 -1.59 9.06 -25.09
N LEU A 180 -1.11 9.58 -23.97
CA LEU A 180 -1.67 10.72 -23.26
C LEU A 180 -0.62 11.81 -23.17
N ASP A 181 -1.03 13.02 -23.53
CA ASP A 181 -0.32 14.24 -23.11
C ASP A 181 -0.85 14.64 -21.74
N HIS A 182 -0.03 14.49 -20.71
CA HIS A 182 -0.47 14.59 -19.33
C HIS A 182 0.21 15.72 -18.60
N GLU A 183 -0.48 16.25 -17.60
CA GLU A 183 0.13 17.15 -16.61
C GLU A 183 1.01 16.36 -15.63
N ARG A 184 1.65 17.07 -14.70
CA ARG A 184 2.50 16.44 -13.67
C ARG A 184 1.72 15.37 -12.91
N ILE A 185 2.31 14.17 -12.81
CA ILE A 185 1.77 13.04 -12.06
C ILE A 185 2.52 12.93 -10.73
N PRO A 186 1.97 13.48 -9.62
CA PRO A 186 2.68 13.55 -8.34
C PRO A 186 2.94 12.18 -7.72
N ASN A 187 2.06 11.20 -7.95
CA ASN A 187 2.17 9.85 -7.36
C ASN A 187 3.40 9.06 -7.84
N ILE A 188 3.96 9.42 -9.00
CA ILE A 188 5.15 8.77 -9.57
C ILE A 188 6.27 9.78 -9.87
N ASP A 189 6.15 10.99 -9.32
CA ASP A 189 7.05 12.14 -9.50
C ASP A 189 7.47 12.37 -10.96
N MET A 190 6.49 12.46 -11.85
CA MET A 190 6.73 12.62 -13.28
C MET A 190 6.15 13.93 -13.79
N ASP A 191 6.98 14.74 -14.44
CA ASP A 191 6.57 16.02 -15.03
C ASP A 191 5.64 15.85 -16.23
N ALA A 192 5.03 16.97 -16.66
CA ALA A 192 4.13 16.98 -17.80
C ALA A 192 4.84 16.55 -19.09
N MET A 193 4.36 15.48 -19.73
CA MET A 193 4.92 14.98 -20.98
C MET A 193 3.87 14.19 -21.77
N THR A 194 4.19 13.82 -23.02
CA THR A 194 3.39 12.90 -23.81
C THR A 194 3.98 11.50 -23.75
N MET A 195 3.24 10.54 -23.19
CA MET A 195 3.71 9.16 -23.03
C MET A 195 2.63 8.12 -23.31
N ALA A 196 3.04 6.93 -23.78
CA ALA A 196 2.18 5.79 -23.99
C ALA A 196 2.09 4.93 -22.73
N TYR A 197 0.87 4.76 -22.22
CA TYR A 197 0.56 3.96 -21.05
C TYR A 197 -0.17 2.69 -21.44
N ARG A 198 0.07 1.60 -20.68
CA ARG A 198 -0.80 0.42 -20.73
C ARG A 198 -2.05 0.70 -19.91
N VAL A 199 -3.19 0.15 -20.28
CA VAL A 199 -4.39 0.18 -19.41
C VAL A 199 -4.48 -1.08 -18.56
N ALA A 200 -4.90 -0.93 -17.30
CA ALA A 200 -5.18 -2.07 -16.43
C ALA A 200 -6.44 -2.83 -16.86
N ASP A 201 -7.45 -2.11 -17.37
CA ASP A 201 -8.68 -2.67 -17.92
C ASP A 201 -8.85 -2.23 -19.38
N PRO A 202 -8.90 -3.15 -20.36
CA PRO A 202 -9.15 -2.83 -21.77
C PRO A 202 -10.45 -2.04 -22.02
N ALA A 203 -11.45 -2.16 -21.15
CA ALA A 203 -12.71 -1.41 -21.29
C ALA A 203 -12.53 0.11 -21.20
N ILE A 204 -11.45 0.57 -20.55
CA ILE A 204 -11.06 1.98 -20.44
C ILE A 204 -10.86 2.60 -21.84
N LEU A 205 -10.26 1.87 -22.77
CA LEU A 205 -9.95 2.37 -24.12
C LEU A 205 -11.22 2.62 -24.94
N LYS A 206 -12.29 1.85 -24.71
CA LYS A 206 -13.58 2.01 -25.40
C LYS A 206 -14.31 3.30 -25.02
N GLY A 207 -13.96 3.90 -23.87
CA GLY A 207 -14.58 5.12 -23.35
C GLY A 207 -13.90 6.41 -23.80
N VAL A 208 -12.79 6.34 -24.53
CA VAL A 208 -11.96 7.49 -24.89
C VAL A 208 -11.49 7.42 -26.34
N LYS A 209 -11.28 8.58 -26.98
CA LYS A 209 -10.72 8.67 -28.33
C LYS A 209 -9.68 9.77 -28.43
N ALA A 210 -8.88 9.75 -29.47
CA ALA A 210 -7.94 10.83 -29.76
C ALA A 210 -8.64 12.21 -29.78
N GLY A 211 -8.02 13.20 -29.14
CA GLY A 211 -8.52 14.54 -28.92
C GLY A 211 -9.37 14.73 -27.65
N ASP A 212 -9.74 13.66 -26.94
CA ASP A 212 -10.52 13.81 -25.71
C ASP A 212 -9.67 14.33 -24.55
N ARG A 213 -10.18 15.34 -23.84
CA ARG A 213 -9.67 15.72 -22.53
C ARG A 213 -10.18 14.73 -21.49
N VAL A 214 -9.27 14.22 -20.68
CA VAL A 214 -9.53 13.18 -19.70
C VAL A 214 -8.89 13.55 -18.37
N ARG A 215 -9.44 13.01 -17.30
CA ARG A 215 -8.78 12.88 -16.02
C ARG A 215 -8.49 11.41 -15.79
N PHE A 216 -7.24 11.08 -15.50
CA PHE A 216 -6.80 9.70 -15.38
C PHE A 216 -5.94 9.49 -14.15
N SER A 217 -5.88 8.25 -13.70
CA SER A 217 -4.98 7.81 -12.63
C SER A 217 -4.01 6.80 -13.19
N ALA A 218 -2.71 7.04 -12.97
CA ALA A 218 -1.64 6.13 -13.33
C ALA A 218 -0.96 5.60 -12.08
N ASP A 219 -0.69 4.31 -12.07
CA ASP A 219 0.02 3.64 -10.97
C ASP A 219 0.93 2.53 -11.50
N ARG A 220 1.84 2.04 -10.66
CA ARG A 220 2.69 0.88 -10.97
C ARG A 220 1.96 -0.41 -10.62
N VAL A 221 1.38 -1.06 -11.61
CA VAL A 221 0.76 -2.39 -11.48
C VAL A 221 1.80 -3.45 -11.85
N ASN A 222 2.16 -4.32 -10.90
CA ASN A 222 3.21 -5.34 -11.08
C ASN A 222 4.56 -4.77 -11.57
N GLY A 223 4.92 -3.58 -11.08
CA GLY A 223 6.15 -2.89 -11.50
C GLY A 223 6.09 -2.20 -12.86
N GLN A 224 4.96 -2.26 -13.57
CA GLN A 224 4.75 -1.59 -14.86
C GLN A 224 3.78 -0.42 -14.71
N LEU A 225 4.06 0.67 -15.40
CA LEU A 225 3.22 1.87 -15.38
C LEU A 225 1.92 1.63 -16.18
N ALA A 226 0.78 1.73 -15.50
CA ALA A 226 -0.52 1.48 -16.10
C ALA A 226 -1.59 2.47 -15.64
N ILE A 227 -2.53 2.78 -16.55
CA ILE A 227 -3.73 3.55 -16.24
C ILE A 227 -4.71 2.62 -15.51
N THR A 228 -5.00 2.96 -14.26
CA THR A 228 -5.98 2.25 -13.43
C THR A 228 -7.38 2.83 -13.56
N ARG A 229 -7.49 4.10 -13.97
CA ARG A 229 -8.77 4.78 -14.17
C ARG A 229 -8.65 5.89 -15.21
N ILE A 230 -9.66 6.02 -16.07
CA ILE A 230 -9.85 7.20 -16.93
C ILE A 230 -11.27 7.70 -16.81
N GLN A 231 -11.44 9.01 -16.85
CA GLN A 231 -12.72 9.68 -16.89
C GLN A 231 -12.65 10.79 -17.91
N LYS A 232 -13.68 10.92 -18.74
CA LYS A 232 -13.75 12.05 -19.67
C LYS A 232 -13.96 13.34 -18.89
N ALA A 233 -13.10 14.34 -19.12
CA ALA A 233 -13.35 15.68 -18.61
C ALA A 233 -14.50 16.26 -19.45
N ARG A 234 -15.57 16.68 -18.77
CA ARG A 234 -16.69 17.37 -19.41
C ARG A 234 -16.26 18.74 -19.91
#